data_AF-A0A2X5NNE3-F1
#
_entry.id   AF-A0A2X5NNE3-F1
#
_cell.length_a   1.000
_cell.length_b   1.000
_cell.length_c   1.000
_cell.angle_alpha   90.00
_cell.angle_beta   90.00
_cell.angle_gamma   90.00
#
_symmetry.space_group_name_H-M   'P 1'
#
loop_
_entity.id
_entity.type
_entity.pdbx_description
1 polymer ?
#
loop_
_entity_poly.entity_id
_entity_poly.type
_entity_poly.pdbx_seq_one_letter_code
_entity_poly.pdbx_strand_id
1 'polypeptide(L)'
;MSPRMQTKLLRFLNDGTFRRVGEEHEVHVDVRVICATQKNLQELVSRGEFREDLFYRLNVLTLSIPPLREHARDIQPLTEMFVSRYADEQGGAAPSISPQLAGYLSRYSWPGNVRQLKNTLYRAMAQLEGDELRPKDIILPEQAEHELPMDDNLEGSLDDITGRYERAVLVRLYSHYPSTRKLAKRLGVSHTAIANKLREYGLNKKGAGEDEAG
;
A
#
# COMPACT_ATOMS: atom_id res chain seq x y z
N MET A 1 -14.60 11.69 10.05
CA MET A 1 -16.05 11.81 10.25
C MET A 1 -16.27 12.55 11.56
N SER A 2 -17.02 13.65 11.58
CA SER A 2 -17.20 14.42 12.83
C SER A 2 -18.01 13.63 13.88
N PRO A 3 -17.79 13.85 15.19
CA PRO A 3 -18.54 13.15 16.25
C PRO A 3 -20.06 13.33 16.16
N ARG A 4 -20.51 14.50 15.69
CA ARG A 4 -21.93 14.78 15.43
C ARG A 4 -22.50 13.88 14.34
N MET A 5 -21.75 13.64 13.27
CA MET A 5 -22.18 12.72 12.22
C MET A 5 -22.22 11.27 12.71
N GLN A 6 -21.26 10.86 13.54
CA GLN A 6 -21.23 9.49 14.10
C GLN A 6 -22.51 9.20 14.89
N THR A 7 -22.96 10.18 15.69
CA THR A 7 -24.19 10.07 16.49
C THR A 7 -25.45 10.01 15.61
N LYS A 8 -25.51 10.81 14.53
CA LYS A 8 -26.63 10.76 13.58
C LYS A 8 -26.70 9.43 12.83
N LEU A 9 -25.55 8.93 12.38
CA LEU A 9 -25.48 7.64 11.68
C LEU A 9 -25.86 6.49 12.61
N LEU A 10 -25.43 6.52 13.87
CA LEU A 10 -25.82 5.52 14.87
C LEU A 10 -27.35 5.48 15.06
N ARG A 11 -28.00 6.64 15.21
CA ARG A 11 -29.48 6.71 15.30
C ARG A 11 -30.15 6.11 14.07
N PHE A 12 -29.65 6.47 12.89
CA PHE A 12 -30.16 5.91 11.63
C PHE A 12 -30.02 4.38 11.56
N LEU A 13 -28.88 3.83 11.98
CA LEU A 13 -28.62 2.38 12.01
C LEU A 13 -29.43 1.63 13.10
N ASN A 14 -29.92 2.35 14.11
CA ASN A 14 -30.74 1.77 15.18
C ASN A 14 -32.22 1.75 14.81
N ASP A 15 -32.73 2.91 14.39
CA ASP A 15 -34.16 3.18 14.30
C ASP A 15 -34.66 3.20 12.84
N GLY A 16 -33.75 3.25 11.86
CA GLY A 16 -34.07 3.40 10.43
C GLY A 16 -34.67 4.76 10.08
N THR A 17 -34.66 5.71 11.03
CA THR A 17 -35.26 7.04 10.85
C THR A 17 -34.20 8.13 10.75
N PHE A 18 -34.50 9.15 9.94
CA PHE A 18 -33.70 10.37 9.89
C PHE A 18 -34.57 11.60 9.64
N ARG A 19 -34.01 12.78 9.92
CA ARG A 19 -34.63 14.09 9.63
C ARG A 19 -33.86 14.79 8.53
N ARG A 20 -34.57 15.38 7.57
CA ARG A 20 -33.94 16.25 6.57
C ARG A 20 -33.50 17.56 7.23
N VAL A 21 -32.51 18.21 6.64
CA VAL A 21 -32.03 19.50 7.16
C VAL A 21 -33.14 20.54 6.99
N GLY A 22 -33.64 21.07 8.10
CA GLY A 22 -34.72 22.07 8.11
C GLY A 22 -36.14 21.50 8.22
N GLU A 23 -36.32 20.19 8.21
CA GLU A 23 -37.62 19.55 8.48
C GLU A 23 -37.65 18.95 9.89
N GLU A 24 -38.79 19.09 10.58
CA GLU A 24 -39.01 18.44 11.88
C GLU A 24 -39.51 17.00 11.74
N HIS A 25 -40.04 16.63 10.58
CA HIS A 25 -40.60 15.31 10.32
C HIS A 25 -39.51 14.25 10.18
N GLU A 26 -39.70 13.12 10.88
CA GLU A 26 -38.87 11.93 10.73
C GLU A 26 -39.37 11.07 9.58
N VAL A 27 -38.44 10.60 8.76
CA VAL A 27 -38.70 9.68 7.66
C VAL A 27 -38.06 8.34 7.99
N HIS A 28 -38.85 7.28 7.95
CA HIS A 28 -38.37 5.90 8.08
C HIS A 28 -38.02 5.34 6.70
N VAL A 29 -36.87 4.68 6.60
CA VAL A 29 -36.44 4.00 5.37
C VAL A 29 -35.79 2.67 5.73
N ASP A 30 -36.08 1.66 4.92
CA ASP A 30 -35.39 0.37 4.97
C ASP A 30 -34.28 0.38 3.91
N VAL A 31 -33.03 0.33 4.36
CA VAL A 31 -31.85 0.38 3.48
C VAL A 31 -30.78 -0.60 3.94
N ARG A 32 -30.06 -1.14 2.95
CA ARG A 32 -28.82 -1.88 3.20
C ARG A 32 -27.64 -0.92 3.19
N VAL A 33 -26.98 -0.77 4.34
CA VAL A 33 -25.80 0.08 4.47
C VAL A 33 -24.54 -0.71 4.10
N ILE A 34 -23.75 -0.18 3.16
CA ILE A 34 -22.42 -0.70 2.80
C ILE A 34 -21.42 0.43 3.03
N CYS A 35 -20.36 0.14 3.78
CA CYS A 35 -19.32 1.12 4.11
C CYS A 35 -17.95 0.58 3.69
N ALA A 36 -17.07 1.48 3.26
CA ALA A 36 -15.68 1.19 2.95
C ALA A 36 -14.78 2.22 3.62
N THR A 37 -13.67 1.78 4.19
CA THR A 37 -12.69 2.63 4.87
C THR A 37 -11.28 2.16 4.52
N GLN A 38 -10.36 3.11 4.33
CA GLN A 38 -8.93 2.83 4.23
C GLN A 38 -8.26 2.86 5.61
N LYS A 39 -8.88 3.49 6.61
CA LYS A 39 -8.35 3.58 7.97
C LYS A 39 -8.79 2.38 8.81
N ASN A 40 -7.91 1.94 9.70
CA ASN A 40 -8.23 0.93 10.69
C ASN A 40 -9.18 1.52 11.74
N LEU A 41 -10.47 1.16 11.67
CA LEU A 41 -11.47 1.68 12.60
C LEU A 41 -11.22 1.23 14.04
N GLN A 42 -10.66 0.03 14.24
CA GLN A 42 -10.37 -0.48 15.58
C GLN A 42 -9.28 0.37 16.27
N GLU A 43 -8.27 0.80 15.51
CA GLU A 43 -7.25 1.73 16.00
C GLU A 43 -7.85 3.11 16.31
N LEU A 44 -8.77 3.60 15.47
CA LEU A 44 -9.47 4.88 15.72
C LEU A 44 -10.39 4.82 16.95
N VAL A 45 -11.01 3.66 17.22
CA VAL A 45 -11.77 3.43 18.46
C VAL A 45 -10.85 3.49 19.66
N SER A 46 -9.69 2.82 19.61
CA SER A 46 -8.70 2.85 20.71
C SER A 46 -8.16 4.25 21.03
N ARG A 47 -8.12 5.13 20.01
CA ARG A 47 -7.70 6.54 20.16
C ARG A 47 -8.84 7.48 20.58
N GLY A 48 -10.08 6.98 20.70
CA GLY A 48 -11.26 7.79 21.03
C GLY A 48 -11.75 8.70 19.89
N GLU A 49 -11.20 8.57 18.68
CA GLU A 49 -11.63 9.34 17.50
C GLU A 49 -12.89 8.75 16.85
N PHE A 50 -13.20 7.48 17.14
CA PHE A 50 -14.35 6.77 16.62
C PHE A 50 -15.12 6.09 17.75
N ARG A 51 -16.46 6.18 17.74
CA ARG A 51 -17.28 5.55 18.76
C ARG A 51 -17.33 4.04 18.58
N GLU A 52 -17.17 3.33 19.68
CA GLU A 52 -17.22 1.87 19.74
C GLU A 52 -18.60 1.29 19.35
N ASP A 53 -19.69 1.92 19.79
CA ASP A 53 -21.05 1.51 19.46
C ASP A 53 -21.36 1.56 17.96
N LEU A 54 -20.89 2.60 17.27
CA LEU A 54 -20.99 2.72 15.82
C LEU A 54 -20.12 1.68 15.11
N PHE A 55 -18.92 1.40 15.64
CA PHE A 55 -18.02 0.41 15.08
C PHE A 55 -18.67 -0.98 15.07
N TYR A 56 -19.23 -1.43 16.19
CA TYR A 56 -19.87 -2.75 16.26
C TYR A 56 -21.10 -2.89 15.36
N ARG A 57 -21.84 -1.80 15.09
CA ARG A 57 -22.97 -1.84 14.14
C ARG A 57 -22.57 -1.85 12.68
N LEU A 58 -21.42 -1.26 12.35
CA LEU A 58 -20.89 -1.28 10.99
C LEU A 58 -20.10 -2.57 10.70
N ASN A 59 -19.36 -3.06 11.69
CA ASN A 59 -18.44 -4.19 11.58
C ASN A 59 -19.14 -5.54 11.80
N VAL A 60 -20.27 -5.75 11.13
CA VAL A 60 -21.03 -7.01 11.18
C VAL A 60 -20.43 -8.04 10.22
N LEU A 61 -20.18 -7.64 8.98
CA LEU A 61 -19.51 -8.45 7.97
C LEU A 61 -18.41 -7.61 7.32
N THR A 62 -17.17 -8.02 7.51
CA THR A 62 -16.00 -7.27 7.05
C THR A 62 -15.29 -8.03 5.96
N LEU A 63 -15.19 -7.40 4.80
CA LEU A 63 -14.41 -7.89 3.66
C LEU A 63 -13.11 -7.12 3.60
N SER A 64 -12.00 -7.80 3.89
CA SER A 64 -10.67 -7.24 3.69
C SER A 64 -10.30 -7.36 2.21
N ILE A 65 -10.05 -6.23 1.55
CA ILE A 65 -9.60 -6.21 0.16
C ILE A 65 -8.06 -6.24 0.17
N PRO A 66 -7.43 -7.35 -0.25
CA PRO A 66 -5.99 -7.44 -0.27
C PRO A 66 -5.42 -6.47 -1.32
N PRO A 67 -4.22 -5.95 -1.08
CA PRO A 67 -3.52 -5.10 -2.04
C PRO A 67 -3.10 -5.92 -3.27
N LEU A 68 -3.02 -5.26 -4.42
CA LEU A 68 -2.72 -5.92 -5.70
C LEU A 68 -1.38 -6.68 -5.69
N ARG A 69 -0.42 -6.24 -4.87
CA ARG A 69 0.88 -6.93 -4.68
C ARG A 69 0.76 -8.36 -4.16
N GLU A 70 -0.28 -8.68 -3.39
CA GLU A 70 -0.53 -10.03 -2.87
C GLU A 70 -1.20 -10.93 -3.93
N HIS A 71 -1.66 -10.32 -5.03
CA HIS A 71 -2.46 -10.93 -6.09
C HIS A 71 -1.88 -10.66 -7.48
N ALA A 72 -0.58 -10.92 -7.66
CA ALA A 72 0.09 -10.64 -8.94
C ALA A 72 -0.53 -11.41 -10.14
N ARG A 73 -1.15 -12.57 -9.88
CA ARG A 73 -1.85 -13.36 -10.92
C ARG A 73 -3.07 -12.64 -11.50
N ASP A 74 -3.67 -11.72 -10.74
CA ASP A 74 -4.85 -10.98 -11.17
C ASP A 74 -4.48 -9.78 -12.05
N ILE A 75 -3.19 -9.40 -12.12
CA ILE A 75 -2.71 -8.24 -12.90
C ILE A 75 -2.96 -8.43 -14.40
N GLN A 76 -2.73 -9.64 -14.92
CA GLN A 76 -2.96 -9.92 -16.35
C GLN A 76 -4.44 -9.78 -16.74
N PRO A 77 -5.40 -10.51 -16.13
CA PRO A 77 -6.80 -10.40 -16.50
C PRO A 77 -7.38 -9.00 -16.21
N LEU A 78 -6.88 -8.31 -15.17
CA LEU A 78 -7.26 -6.91 -14.93
C LEU A 78 -6.77 -5.99 -16.04
N THR A 79 -5.54 -6.18 -16.52
CA THR A 79 -4.98 -5.39 -17.63
C THR A 79 -5.81 -5.57 -18.90
N GLU A 80 -6.13 -6.81 -19.26
CA GLU A 80 -6.96 -7.14 -20.43
C GLU A 80 -8.34 -6.47 -20.34
N MET A 81 -9.00 -6.59 -19.18
CA MET A 81 -10.30 -5.94 -18.93
C MET A 81 -10.22 -4.42 -19.04
N PHE A 82 -9.19 -3.78 -18.47
CA PHE A 82 -9.06 -2.32 -18.52
C PHE A 82 -8.75 -1.83 -19.93
N VAL A 83 -7.85 -2.48 -20.65
CA VAL A 83 -7.52 -2.12 -22.05
C VAL A 83 -8.75 -2.23 -22.94
N SER A 84 -9.51 -3.32 -22.84
CA SER A 84 -10.77 -3.48 -23.59
C SER A 84 -11.75 -2.36 -23.27
N ARG A 85 -11.96 -2.05 -21.98
CA ARG A 85 -12.88 -0.98 -21.56
C ARG A 85 -12.46 0.39 -22.09
N TYR A 86 -11.16 0.68 -22.10
CA TYR A 86 -10.65 1.96 -22.59
C TYR A 86 -10.73 2.10 -24.10
N ALA A 87 -10.53 1.02 -24.83
CA ALA A 87 -10.76 0.99 -26.27
C ALA A 87 -12.24 1.27 -26.59
N ASP A 88 -13.16 0.62 -25.87
CA ASP A 88 -14.61 0.85 -26.01
C ASP A 88 -14.99 2.31 -25.70
N GLU A 89 -14.46 2.88 -24.61
CA GLU A 89 -14.69 4.28 -24.24
C GLU A 89 -14.14 5.29 -25.27
N GLN A 90 -13.08 4.93 -25.98
CA GLN A 90 -12.48 5.75 -27.05
C GLN A 90 -13.08 5.47 -28.44
N GLY A 91 -14.01 4.51 -28.56
CA GLY A 91 -14.62 4.11 -29.82
C GLY A 91 -13.66 3.43 -30.80
N GLY A 92 -12.55 2.87 -30.30
CA GLY A 92 -11.50 2.23 -31.09
C GLY A 92 -11.44 0.71 -30.90
N ALA A 93 -10.61 0.04 -31.70
CA ALA A 93 -10.29 -1.37 -31.48
C ALA A 93 -9.35 -1.54 -30.28
N ALA A 94 -9.54 -2.60 -29.49
CA ALA A 94 -8.63 -2.90 -28.39
C ALA A 94 -7.24 -3.26 -28.92
N PRO A 95 -6.17 -2.55 -28.49
CA PRO A 95 -4.82 -2.89 -28.90
C PRO A 95 -4.41 -4.25 -28.34
N SER A 96 -3.58 -4.96 -29.10
CA SER A 96 -2.99 -6.21 -28.66
C SER A 96 -2.05 -5.97 -27.48
N ILE A 97 -2.15 -6.80 -26.45
CA ILE A 97 -1.27 -6.70 -25.28
C ILE A 97 -0.04 -7.58 -25.52
N SER A 98 1.14 -6.96 -25.47
CA SER A 98 2.42 -7.68 -25.55
C SER A 98 2.55 -8.71 -24.40
N PRO A 99 2.96 -9.97 -24.67
CA PRO A 99 3.16 -10.98 -23.62
C PRO A 99 4.18 -10.57 -22.55
N GLN A 100 5.14 -9.72 -22.91
CA GLN A 100 6.16 -9.20 -22.00
C GLN A 100 5.57 -8.18 -21.01
N LEU A 101 4.42 -7.58 -21.31
CA LEU A 101 3.77 -6.58 -20.48
C LEU A 101 3.29 -7.15 -19.15
N ALA A 102 2.65 -8.32 -19.18
CA ALA A 102 2.14 -8.97 -17.98
C ALA A 102 3.28 -9.28 -16.99
N GLY A 103 4.42 -9.77 -17.49
CA GLY A 103 5.61 -10.02 -16.69
C GLY A 103 6.23 -8.74 -16.13
N TYR A 104 6.23 -7.65 -16.90
CA TYR A 104 6.71 -6.34 -16.47
C TYR A 104 5.84 -5.76 -15.34
N LEU A 105 4.51 -5.73 -15.53
CA LEU A 105 3.56 -5.24 -14.52
C LEU A 105 3.54 -6.10 -13.26
N SER A 106 3.78 -7.41 -13.38
CA SER A 106 3.81 -8.34 -12.24
C SER A 106 5.08 -8.22 -11.40
N ARG A 107 6.19 -7.75 -11.98
CA ARG A 107 7.44 -7.50 -11.25
C ARG A 107 7.38 -6.22 -10.41
N TYR A 108 6.52 -5.28 -10.79
CA TYR A 108 6.36 -4.04 -10.07
C TYR A 108 5.55 -4.24 -8.79
N SER A 109 6.11 -3.82 -7.66
CA SER A 109 5.43 -3.87 -6.37
C SER A 109 4.47 -2.70 -6.25
N TRP A 110 3.24 -2.87 -6.75
CA TRP A 110 2.19 -1.86 -6.71
C TRP A 110 1.93 -1.37 -5.27
N PRO A 111 2.34 -0.14 -4.91
CA PRO A 111 2.12 0.38 -3.55
C PRO A 111 0.65 0.70 -3.29
N GLY A 112 -0.12 0.99 -4.35
CA GLY A 112 -1.57 1.17 -4.31
C GLY A 112 -2.33 -0.06 -4.83
N ASN A 113 -3.64 -0.06 -4.57
CA ASN A 113 -4.57 -1.03 -5.16
C ASN A 113 -4.66 -0.86 -6.70
N VAL A 114 -5.60 -1.58 -7.30
CA VAL A 114 -5.97 -1.56 -8.73
C VAL A 114 -6.06 -0.17 -9.37
N ARG A 115 -6.30 0.90 -8.61
CA ARG A 115 -6.36 2.28 -9.14
C ARG A 115 -5.05 2.72 -9.80
N GLN A 116 -3.90 2.31 -9.28
CA GLN A 116 -2.62 2.67 -9.90
C GLN A 116 -2.45 1.97 -11.24
N LEU A 117 -2.67 0.65 -11.28
CA LEU A 117 -2.67 -0.13 -12.53
C LEU A 117 -3.62 0.51 -13.55
N LYS A 118 -4.84 0.83 -13.13
CA LYS A 118 -5.85 1.48 -13.94
C LYS A 118 -5.36 2.81 -14.55
N ASN A 119 -4.81 3.70 -13.74
CA ASN A 119 -4.34 5.03 -14.20
C ASN A 119 -3.09 4.93 -15.09
N THR A 120 -2.22 3.97 -14.81
CA THR A 120 -1.04 3.68 -15.62
C THR A 120 -1.46 3.18 -17.01
N LEU A 121 -2.38 2.23 -17.07
CA LEU A 121 -2.93 1.73 -18.33
C LEU A 121 -3.69 2.81 -19.10
N TYR A 122 -4.50 3.63 -18.41
CA TYR A 122 -5.19 4.74 -19.03
C TYR A 122 -4.23 5.73 -19.71
N ARG A 123 -3.12 6.08 -19.04
CA ARG A 123 -2.09 6.95 -19.62
C ARG A 123 -1.38 6.31 -20.80
N ALA A 124 -1.01 5.03 -20.69
CA ALA A 124 -0.37 4.30 -21.77
C ALA A 124 -1.28 4.22 -23.00
N MET A 125 -2.58 3.94 -22.81
CA MET A 125 -3.59 3.94 -23.87
C MET A 125 -3.76 5.31 -24.52
N ALA A 126 -3.74 6.39 -23.74
CA ALA A 126 -3.88 7.75 -24.27
C ALA A 126 -2.65 8.22 -25.08
N GLN A 127 -1.49 7.61 -24.87
CA GLN A 127 -0.23 7.92 -25.56
C GLN A 127 0.16 6.85 -26.59
N LEU A 128 -0.70 5.83 -26.78
CA LEU A 128 -0.37 4.69 -27.62
C LEU A 128 -0.41 5.12 -29.09
N GLU A 129 0.75 5.08 -29.74
CA GLU A 129 0.88 5.23 -31.18
C GLU A 129 1.02 3.84 -31.82
N GLY A 130 -0.13 3.19 -32.06
CA GLY A 130 -0.20 1.89 -32.74
C GLY A 130 -1.20 0.91 -32.12
N ASP A 131 -1.20 -0.32 -32.65
CA ASP A 131 -2.16 -1.37 -32.28
C ASP A 131 -1.63 -2.37 -31.23
N GLU A 132 -0.44 -2.14 -30.66
CA GLU A 132 0.17 -3.04 -29.69
C GLU A 132 0.71 -2.30 -28.46
N LEU A 133 0.22 -2.65 -27.27
CA LEU A 133 0.66 -2.10 -25.99
C LEU A 133 1.90 -2.84 -25.49
N ARG A 134 3.04 -2.15 -25.43
CA ARG A 134 4.33 -2.72 -25.02
C ARG A 134 4.81 -2.16 -23.67
N PRO A 135 5.78 -2.83 -23.00
CA PRO A 135 6.32 -2.33 -21.74
C PRO A 135 6.92 -0.93 -21.82
N LYS A 136 7.39 -0.50 -23.00
CA LYS A 136 7.99 0.82 -23.23
C LYS A 136 6.97 1.96 -23.18
N ASP A 137 5.73 1.68 -23.53
CA ASP A 137 4.63 2.66 -23.55
C ASP A 137 4.05 2.85 -22.14
N ILE A 138 4.42 1.97 -21.20
CA ILE A 138 4.04 2.06 -19.81
C ILE A 138 5.10 2.81 -19.02
N ILE A 139 4.77 4.04 -18.67
CA ILE A 139 5.44 4.77 -17.60
C ILE A 139 4.83 4.31 -16.29
N LEU A 140 5.48 3.36 -15.64
CA LEU A 140 5.19 3.07 -14.25
C LEU A 140 5.48 4.34 -13.46
N PRO A 141 4.58 4.78 -12.54
CA PRO A 141 4.96 5.82 -11.62
C PRO A 141 6.27 5.36 -11.01
N GLU A 142 7.28 6.22 -11.07
CA GLU A 142 8.50 6.02 -10.31
C GLU A 142 8.01 5.55 -8.96
N GLN A 143 8.47 4.37 -8.51
CA GLN A 143 8.24 4.09 -7.11
C GLN A 143 8.73 5.39 -6.47
N ALA A 144 7.94 5.97 -5.59
CA ALA A 144 8.63 6.45 -4.43
C ALA A 144 9.31 5.16 -3.88
N GLU A 145 10.46 4.75 -4.47
CA GLU A 145 11.72 4.93 -3.80
C GLU A 145 11.36 6.02 -2.76
N HIS A 146 11.18 5.70 -1.50
CA HIS A 146 12.39 5.60 -0.73
C HIS A 146 13.67 5.79 -1.61
N GLU A 147 13.77 6.92 -2.36
CA GLU A 147 14.76 7.93 -2.13
C GLU A 147 14.99 7.71 -0.67
N LEU A 148 16.17 7.19 -0.36
CA LEU A 148 16.71 7.39 0.96
C LEU A 148 16.13 8.74 1.39
N PRO A 149 15.61 8.92 2.61
CA PRO A 149 15.83 10.22 3.18
C PRO A 149 17.35 10.37 3.08
N MET A 150 17.83 10.87 1.93
CA MET A 150 18.88 11.82 1.79
C MET A 150 18.34 12.85 2.77
N ASP A 151 18.71 12.63 4.02
CA ASP A 151 18.66 13.68 4.99
C ASP A 151 19.60 14.68 4.34
N ASP A 152 19.03 15.58 3.52
CA ASP A 152 19.74 16.65 2.81
C ASP A 152 20.43 17.58 3.80
N ASN A 153 20.22 17.31 5.09
CA ASN A 153 21.00 17.77 6.21
C ASN A 153 22.42 17.19 6.19
N LEU A 154 23.27 17.79 5.34
CA LEU A 154 24.73 17.64 5.32
C LEU A 154 25.42 18.32 6.53
N GLU A 155 24.70 18.63 7.61
CA GLU A 155 25.29 19.19 8.84
C GLU A 155 26.00 18.09 9.65
N GLY A 156 27.34 18.16 9.70
CA GLY A 156 28.17 17.29 10.53
C GLY A 156 29.56 17.01 9.94
N SER A 157 30.36 16.21 10.65
CA SER A 157 31.62 15.68 10.09
C SER A 157 31.33 14.62 9.03
N LEU A 158 32.28 14.38 8.12
CA LEU A 158 32.20 13.31 7.11
C LEU A 158 31.87 11.95 7.74
N ASP A 159 32.42 11.65 8.91
CA ASP A 159 32.14 10.39 9.63
C ASP A 159 30.67 10.29 10.10
N ASP A 160 30.06 11.41 10.54
CA ASP A 160 28.67 11.43 11.01
C ASP A 160 27.69 11.21 9.85
N ILE A 161 27.97 11.84 8.71
CA ILE A 161 27.16 11.70 7.49
C ILE A 161 27.25 10.24 7.02
N THR A 162 28.46 9.71 6.89
CA THR A 162 28.68 8.34 6.41
C THR A 162 28.03 7.31 7.35
N GLY A 163 28.14 7.49 8.67
CA GLY A 163 27.53 6.61 9.67
C GLY A 163 25.99 6.57 9.61
N ARG A 164 25.34 7.70 9.34
CA ARG A 164 23.87 7.76 9.17
C ARG A 164 23.41 7.01 7.91
N TYR A 165 24.11 7.19 6.79
CA TYR A 165 23.82 6.47 5.55
C TYR A 165 24.00 4.97 5.72
N GLU A 166 25.11 4.55 6.34
CA GLU A 166 25.37 3.14 6.63
C GLU A 166 24.26 2.53 7.49
N ARG A 167 23.82 3.23 8.53
CA ARG A 167 22.73 2.79 9.39
C ARG A 167 21.43 2.61 8.61
N ALA A 168 21.03 3.60 7.80
CA ALA A 168 19.81 3.55 7.00
C ALA A 168 19.80 2.35 6.03
N VAL A 169 20.93 2.11 5.37
CA VAL A 169 21.12 0.95 4.47
C VAL A 169 20.99 -0.37 5.24
N LEU A 170 21.63 -0.47 6.41
CA LEU A 170 21.58 -1.68 7.24
C LEU A 170 20.18 -1.99 7.77
N VAL A 171 19.42 -1.00 8.27
CA VAL A 171 18.03 -1.18 8.74
C VAL A 171 17.16 -1.82 7.67
N ARG A 172 17.22 -1.29 6.45
CA ARG A 172 16.31 -1.69 5.37
C ARG A 172 16.70 -3.03 4.76
N LEU A 173 18.00 -3.31 4.67
CA LEU A 173 18.49 -4.61 4.23
C LEU A 173 18.22 -5.70 5.28
N TYR A 174 18.23 -5.36 6.57
CA TYR A 174 17.84 -6.29 7.62
C TYR A 174 16.37 -6.71 7.51
N SER A 175 15.47 -5.80 7.12
CA SER A 175 14.05 -6.13 6.87
C SER A 175 13.84 -7.18 5.75
N HIS A 176 14.73 -7.21 4.75
CA HIS A 176 14.66 -8.18 3.65
C HIS A 176 15.52 -9.43 3.90
N TYR A 177 16.53 -9.31 4.77
CA TYR A 177 17.49 -10.37 5.08
C TYR A 177 17.80 -10.35 6.60
N PRO A 178 17.00 -11.06 7.43
CA PRO A 178 17.20 -11.09 8.88
C PRO A 178 18.46 -11.86 9.32
N SER A 179 19.32 -12.27 8.39
CA SER A 179 20.56 -13.01 8.67
C SER A 179 21.78 -12.16 8.33
N THR A 180 22.58 -11.86 9.36
CA THR A 180 23.86 -11.12 9.28
C THR A 180 24.82 -11.70 8.25
N ARG A 181 24.82 -13.03 8.10
CA ARG A 181 25.68 -13.75 7.15
C ARG A 181 25.22 -13.58 5.69
N LYS A 182 23.91 -13.53 5.44
CA LYS A 182 23.36 -13.25 4.10
C LYS A 182 23.56 -11.78 3.73
N LEU A 183 23.42 -10.88 4.71
CA LEU A 183 23.67 -9.46 4.55
C LEU A 183 25.14 -9.18 4.20
N ALA A 184 26.08 -9.83 4.91
CA ALA A 184 27.53 -9.76 4.66
C ALA A 184 27.92 -10.23 3.26
N LYS A 185 27.37 -11.36 2.81
CA LYS A 185 27.61 -11.88 1.46
C LYS A 185 27.12 -10.91 0.38
N ARG A 186 26.03 -10.17 0.63
CA ARG A 186 25.45 -9.22 -0.32
C ARG A 186 26.22 -7.89 -0.38
N LEU A 187 26.64 -7.34 0.77
CA LEU A 187 27.43 -6.11 0.81
C LEU A 187 28.93 -6.34 0.50
N GLY A 188 29.39 -7.59 0.42
CA GLY A 188 30.80 -7.90 0.15
C GLY A 188 31.74 -7.58 1.32
N VAL A 189 31.21 -7.45 2.54
CA VAL A 189 31.97 -7.12 3.77
C VAL A 189 32.00 -8.33 4.70
N SER A 190 32.99 -8.38 5.59
CA SER A 190 33.08 -9.43 6.60
C SER A 190 31.81 -9.48 7.48
N HIS A 191 31.36 -10.70 7.81
CA HIS A 191 30.27 -10.92 8.75
C HIS A 191 30.53 -10.29 10.13
N THR A 192 31.80 -10.18 10.54
CA THR A 192 32.21 -9.49 11.78
C THR A 192 32.05 -7.98 11.69
N ALA A 193 32.33 -7.38 10.53
CA ALA A 193 32.19 -5.94 10.31
C ALA A 193 30.72 -5.51 10.31
N ILE A 194 29.84 -6.30 9.70
CA ILE A 194 28.39 -6.06 9.73
C ILE A 194 27.82 -6.32 11.12
N ALA A 195 28.29 -7.35 11.84
CA ALA A 195 27.87 -7.60 13.22
C ALA A 195 28.25 -6.45 14.16
N ASN A 196 29.46 -5.90 14.01
CA ASN A 196 29.91 -4.74 14.79
C ASN A 196 29.09 -3.49 14.47
N LYS A 197 28.88 -3.17 13.18
CA LYS A 197 28.05 -2.02 12.76
C LYS A 197 26.58 -2.17 13.21
N LEU A 198 25.99 -3.37 13.13
CA LEU A 198 24.63 -3.63 13.62
C LEU A 198 24.52 -3.45 15.15
N ARG A 199 25.57 -3.79 15.90
CA ARG A 199 25.63 -3.59 17.36
C ARG A 199 25.75 -2.12 17.72
N GLU A 200 26.60 -1.39 17.00
CA GLU A 200 26.83 0.05 17.16
C GLU A 200 25.56 0.87 16.87
N TYR A 201 24.77 0.46 15.87
CA TYR A 201 23.51 1.11 15.52
C TYR A 201 22.27 0.61 16.28
N GLY A 202 22.43 -0.30 17.24
CA GLY A 202 21.35 -0.79 18.11
C GLY A 202 20.28 -1.63 17.42
N LEU A 203 20.58 -2.23 16.26
CA LEU A 203 19.63 -3.01 15.46
C LEU A 203 19.56 -4.50 15.83
N ASN A 204 20.41 -4.93 16.77
CA ASN A 204 20.41 -6.31 17.24
C ASN A 204 19.48 -6.50 18.44
N LYS A 205 18.19 -6.69 18.18
CA LYS A 205 17.24 -7.23 19.15
C LYS A 205 16.32 -8.28 18.51
N LYS A 206 16.91 -9.39 18.07
CA LYS A 206 16.31 -10.73 18.13
C LYS A 206 17.37 -11.78 17.79
N GLY A 207 17.89 -12.40 18.83
CA GLY A 207 18.92 -13.45 18.79
C GLY A 207 19.50 -13.71 20.18
N ALA A 208 18.64 -13.69 21.21
CA ALA A 208 18.92 -14.25 22.53
C ALA A 208 17.87 -15.34 22.74
N GLY A 209 18.26 -16.58 22.48
CA GLY A 209 17.39 -17.75 22.52
C GLY A 209 17.77 -18.71 21.39
N GLU A 210 18.13 -19.93 21.77
CA GLU A 210 18.57 -21.06 20.93
C GLU A 210 20.06 -21.04 20.54
N ASP A 211 20.91 -21.28 21.53
CA ASP A 211 22.04 -22.24 21.43
C ASP A 211 22.45 -22.67 22.86
N GLU A 212 21.51 -23.33 23.57
CA GLU A 212 21.80 -24.21 24.71
C GLU A 212 20.82 -25.39 24.66
N ALA A 213 21.28 -26.51 24.09
CA ALA A 213 20.89 -27.87 24.47
C ALA A 213 21.69 -28.85 23.59
N GLY A 214 22.84 -29.29 24.12
CA GLY A 214 23.24 -30.69 23.99
C GLY A 214 22.42 -31.56 24.94
#